data_AF-A0A3P1YWJ3-F1
#
_entry.id   AF-A0A3P1YWJ3-F1
#
_cell.length_a   1.000
_cell.length_b   1.000
_cell.length_c   1.000
_cell.angle_alpha   90.00
_cell.angle_beta   90.00
_cell.angle_gamma   90.00
#
_symmetry.space_group_name_H-M   'P 1'
#
loop_
_entity.id
_entity.type
_entity.pdbx_description
1 polymer ?
#
loop_
_entity_poly.entity_id
_entity_poly.type
_entity_poly.pdbx_seq_one_letter_code
_entity_poly.pdbx_strand_id
1 'polypeptide(L)'
;MATQRKIKTALVSVFHKEGLDNLLAALHMEGVRFLSTGGTQSFIESLGFPCERVEDLTSYPSILGGRVKTLHPKVFGGILGRREQENDKAQMTQYEIPEIDLVIVDLYPFEKTVAEGASEAEIIEKIDIGGISLIRAGAKNFNDVVIVPSQAEYEPLLDIVTTQGATTTLEQRRWFATRAFATSSHYDDAIHQWFNK
;
A
#
# COMPACT_ATOMS: atom_id res chain seq x y z
N MET A 1 16.02 16.83 1.40
CA MET A 1 15.40 15.52 1.11
C MET A 1 16.42 14.45 1.49
N ALA A 2 16.01 13.42 2.24
CA ALA A 2 16.93 12.34 2.58
C ALA A 2 17.24 11.50 1.33
N THR A 3 18.54 11.31 1.07
CA THR A 3 19.03 10.55 -0.09
C THR A 3 18.73 9.06 0.06
N GLN A 4 18.66 8.56 1.29
CA GLN A 4 18.33 7.18 1.63
C GLN A 4 17.29 7.11 2.75
N ARG A 5 16.43 6.08 2.71
CA ARG A 5 15.45 5.77 3.77
C ARG A 5 15.42 4.27 4.03
N LYS A 6 15.47 3.88 5.31
CA LYS A 6 15.26 2.50 5.74
C LYS A 6 13.75 2.24 5.88
N ILE A 7 13.30 1.12 5.34
CA ILE A 7 11.96 0.57 5.54
C ILE A 7 11.95 -0.12 6.90
N LYS A 8 11.06 0.31 7.79
CA LYS A 8 10.88 -0.27 9.14
C LYS A 8 9.47 -0.81 9.32
N THR A 9 8.49 -0.18 8.67
CA THR A 9 7.08 -0.57 8.73
C THR A 9 6.48 -0.64 7.32
N ALA A 10 5.85 -1.77 7.00
CA ALA A 10 5.19 -2.00 5.73
C ALA A 10 3.69 -2.25 5.91
N LEU A 11 2.86 -1.42 5.27
CA LEU A 11 1.43 -1.67 5.13
C LEU A 11 1.18 -2.54 3.90
N VAL A 12 0.62 -3.73 4.09
CA VAL A 12 0.36 -4.69 3.02
C VAL A 12 -1.15 -4.91 2.91
N SER A 13 -1.73 -4.56 1.77
CA SER A 13 -3.17 -4.66 1.51
C SER A 13 -3.40 -5.10 0.06
N VAL A 14 -3.35 -6.42 -0.16
CA VAL A 14 -3.41 -6.99 -1.51
C VAL A 14 -4.51 -8.03 -1.67
N PHE A 15 -5.18 -7.97 -2.80
CA PHE A 15 -6.07 -9.00 -3.31
C PHE A 15 -5.27 -10.22 -3.78
N HIS A 16 -4.32 -10.04 -4.71
CA HIS A 16 -3.48 -11.12 -5.23
C HIS A 16 -2.23 -11.30 -4.36
N LYS A 17 -1.84 -12.56 -4.13
CA LYS A 17 -0.74 -12.92 -3.21
C LYS A 17 0.37 -13.72 -3.89
N GLU A 18 0.22 -14.02 -5.18
CA GLU A 18 1.23 -14.75 -5.94
C GLU A 18 2.54 -13.95 -5.97
N GLY A 19 3.66 -14.61 -5.64
CA GLY A 19 4.99 -14.01 -5.63
C GLY A 19 5.28 -13.04 -4.47
N LEU A 20 4.33 -12.81 -3.56
CA LEU A 20 4.52 -11.90 -2.43
C LEU A 20 5.33 -12.53 -1.27
N ASP A 21 5.30 -13.84 -1.15
CA ASP A 21 5.97 -14.62 -0.10
C ASP A 21 7.49 -14.36 -0.02
N ASN A 22 8.20 -14.40 -1.15
CA ASN A 22 9.63 -14.14 -1.20
C ASN A 22 9.98 -12.71 -0.75
N LEU A 23 9.19 -11.73 -1.19
CA LEU A 23 9.37 -10.33 -0.78
C LEU A 23 9.11 -10.14 0.71
N LEU A 24 8.05 -10.73 1.26
CA LEU A 24 7.76 -10.67 2.70
C LEU A 24 8.86 -11.33 3.52
N ALA A 25 9.39 -12.48 3.08
CA ALA A 25 10.50 -13.14 3.75
C ALA A 25 11.75 -12.26 3.80
N ALA A 26 12.13 -11.64 2.68
CA ALA A 26 13.28 -10.73 2.61
C ALA A 26 13.09 -9.50 3.50
N LEU A 27 11.91 -8.87 3.48
CA LEU A 27 11.58 -7.74 4.36
C LEU A 27 11.61 -8.15 5.83
N HIS A 28 11.09 -9.32 6.18
CA HIS A 28 11.07 -9.83 7.55
C HIS A 28 12.49 -10.07 8.09
N MET A 29 13.38 -10.64 7.26
CA MET A 29 14.80 -10.83 7.60
C MET A 29 15.51 -9.51 7.95
N GLU A 30 15.10 -8.41 7.32
CA GLU A 30 15.63 -7.06 7.58
C GLU A 30 14.99 -6.37 8.81
N GLY A 31 14.06 -7.07 9.48
CA GLY A 31 13.35 -6.57 10.67
C GLY A 31 12.19 -5.63 10.36
N VAL A 32 11.64 -5.68 9.14
CA VAL A 32 10.46 -4.88 8.78
C VAL A 32 9.22 -5.44 9.47
N ARG A 33 8.45 -4.54 10.11
CA ARG A 33 7.15 -4.86 10.74
C ARG A 33 6.03 -4.77 9.71
N PHE A 34 5.09 -5.70 9.76
CA PHE A 34 3.95 -5.72 8.84
C PHE A 34 2.68 -5.21 9.50
N LEU A 35 1.98 -4.32 8.81
CA LEU A 35 0.61 -3.87 9.09
C LEU A 35 -0.31 -4.42 7.99
N SER A 36 -1.41 -5.06 8.34
CA SER A 36 -2.35 -5.57 7.33
C SER A 36 -3.79 -5.70 7.85
N THR A 37 -4.71 -6.13 6.98
CA THR A 37 -6.11 -6.42 7.32
C THR A 37 -6.60 -7.70 6.65
N GLY A 38 -7.60 -8.33 7.24
CA GLY A 38 -8.37 -9.41 6.62
C GLY A 38 -7.52 -10.55 6.05
N GLY A 39 -7.82 -10.98 4.83
CA GLY A 39 -7.14 -12.12 4.20
C GLY A 39 -5.65 -11.90 3.90
N THR A 40 -5.19 -10.65 3.80
CA THR A 40 -3.76 -10.37 3.63
C THR A 40 -3.00 -10.58 4.93
N GLN A 41 -3.58 -10.18 6.07
CA GLN A 41 -3.02 -10.48 7.39
C GLN A 41 -2.88 -11.99 7.60
N SER A 42 -3.95 -12.76 7.37
CA SER A 42 -3.92 -14.22 7.54
C SER A 42 -2.88 -14.89 6.65
N PHE A 43 -2.65 -14.36 5.44
CA PHE A 43 -1.60 -14.84 4.56
C PHE A 43 -0.20 -14.61 5.14
N ILE A 44 0.10 -13.39 5.61
CA ILE A 44 1.39 -13.06 6.24
C ILE A 44 1.64 -13.95 7.46
N GLU A 45 0.64 -14.12 8.32
CA GLU A 45 0.72 -14.98 9.50
C GLU A 45 0.91 -16.46 9.15
N SER A 46 0.29 -16.93 8.06
CA SER A 46 0.47 -18.32 7.59
C SER A 46 1.88 -18.63 7.10
N LEU A 47 2.64 -17.61 6.71
CA LEU A 47 4.08 -17.72 6.40
C LEU A 47 4.96 -17.72 7.66
N GLY A 48 4.37 -17.56 8.84
CA GLY A 48 5.07 -17.51 10.13
C GLY A 48 5.58 -16.11 10.50
N PHE A 49 5.16 -15.05 9.79
CA PHE A 49 5.60 -13.69 10.06
C PHE A 49 4.61 -12.95 10.98
N PRO A 50 5.10 -12.19 11.99
CA PRO A 50 4.23 -11.38 12.83
C PRO A 50 3.60 -10.25 12.01
N CYS A 51 2.30 -10.04 12.19
CA CYS A 51 1.56 -8.99 11.51
C CYS A 51 0.64 -8.25 12.50
N GLU A 52 0.80 -6.93 12.57
CA GLU A 52 -0.07 -6.04 13.33
C GLU A 52 -1.34 -5.72 12.51
N ARG A 53 -2.49 -5.66 13.16
CA ARG A 53 -3.78 -5.37 12.52
C ARG A 53 -3.96 -3.87 12.34
N VAL A 54 -4.38 -3.42 11.17
CA VAL A 54 -4.70 -1.99 10.96
C VAL A 54 -5.91 -1.57 11.81
N GLU A 55 -6.84 -2.47 12.09
CA GLU A 55 -7.99 -2.19 12.96
C GLU A 55 -7.57 -1.80 14.38
N ASP A 56 -6.47 -2.38 14.89
CA ASP A 56 -5.93 -2.06 16.21
C ASP A 56 -5.31 -0.66 16.21
N LEU A 57 -4.78 -0.21 15.07
CA LEU A 57 -4.28 1.15 14.89
C LEU A 57 -5.42 2.17 14.81
N THR A 58 -6.46 1.89 14.02
CA THR A 58 -7.52 2.87 13.72
C THR A 58 -8.57 2.97 14.81
N SER A 59 -8.69 1.98 15.69
CA SER A 59 -9.76 1.90 16.71
C SER A 59 -11.18 1.85 16.12
N TYR A 60 -11.31 1.66 14.80
CA TYR A 60 -12.59 1.51 14.10
C TYR A 60 -12.67 0.11 13.48
N PRO A 61 -13.79 -0.61 13.66
CA PRO A 61 -14.01 -1.87 12.96
C PRO A 61 -14.20 -1.62 11.46
N SER A 62 -14.04 -2.68 10.65
CA SER A 62 -14.44 -2.64 9.25
C SER A 62 -15.96 -2.44 9.15
N ILE A 63 -16.39 -1.30 8.58
CA ILE A 63 -17.80 -0.92 8.42
C ILE A 63 -18.20 -0.88 6.94
N LEU A 64 -19.51 -0.80 6.68
CA LEU A 64 -20.10 -0.63 5.34
C LEU A 64 -19.63 -1.69 4.32
N GLY A 65 -19.69 -2.97 4.72
CA GLY A 65 -19.26 -4.08 3.87
C GLY A 65 -17.77 -4.08 3.52
N GLY A 66 -16.95 -3.31 4.27
CA GLY A 66 -15.52 -3.20 4.01
C GLY A 66 -15.12 -2.09 3.04
N ARG A 67 -16.05 -1.20 2.66
CA ARG A 67 -15.75 -0.01 1.85
C ARG A 67 -14.85 1.01 2.54
N VAL A 68 -14.82 1.00 3.88
CA VAL A 68 -14.05 1.94 4.70
C VAL A 68 -13.19 1.16 5.69
N LYS A 69 -12.07 0.62 5.23
CA LYS A 69 -11.09 -0.13 6.06
C LYS A 69 -9.86 0.70 6.40
N THR A 70 -9.28 1.34 5.38
CA THR A 70 -7.97 2.00 5.47
C THR A 70 -8.04 3.52 5.42
N LEU A 71 -9.22 4.09 5.12
CA LEU A 71 -9.50 5.52 5.04
C LEU A 71 -9.54 6.18 6.43
N HIS A 72 -8.39 6.17 7.12
CA HIS A 72 -8.26 6.68 8.48
C HIS A 72 -7.03 7.59 8.64
N PRO A 73 -7.12 8.69 9.42
CA PRO A 73 -5.99 9.60 9.63
C PRO A 73 -4.73 8.95 10.19
N LYS A 74 -4.84 7.92 11.03
CA LYS A 74 -3.65 7.19 11.51
C LYS A 74 -2.92 6.42 10.42
N VAL A 75 -3.63 5.91 9.40
CA VAL A 75 -3.01 5.24 8.25
C VAL A 75 -2.42 6.27 7.31
N PHE A 76 -3.23 7.22 6.87
CA PHE A 76 -2.81 8.23 5.89
C PHE A 76 -1.81 9.22 6.46
N GLY A 77 -1.88 9.56 7.76
CA GLY A 77 -0.88 10.36 8.45
C GLY A 77 0.46 9.64 8.56
N GLY A 78 0.44 8.30 8.75
CA GLY A 78 1.66 7.50 8.74
C GLY A 78 2.36 7.45 7.39
N ILE A 79 1.58 7.51 6.31
CA ILE A 79 2.07 7.55 4.93
C ILE A 79 2.48 8.96 4.51
N LEU A 80 1.68 9.99 4.82
CA LEU A 80 1.83 11.35 4.29
C LEU A 80 2.62 12.29 5.20
N GLY A 81 2.88 11.90 6.45
CA GLY A 81 3.69 12.67 7.37
C GLY A 81 5.10 12.90 6.82
N ARG A 82 5.50 14.16 6.71
CA ARG A 82 6.83 14.53 6.20
C ARG A 82 7.84 14.44 7.34
N ARG A 83 8.83 13.57 7.19
CA ARG A 83 9.77 13.25 8.28
C ARG A 83 10.73 14.39 8.60
N GLU A 84 10.95 15.29 7.65
CA GLU A 84 11.81 16.47 7.81
C GLU A 84 11.05 17.71 8.29
N GLN A 85 9.71 17.65 8.43
CA GLN A 85 8.92 18.79 8.84
C GLN A 85 8.58 18.71 10.34
N GLU A 86 9.12 19.63 11.15
CA GLU A 86 8.92 19.62 12.60
C GLU A 86 7.45 19.66 13.03
N ASN A 87 6.63 20.44 12.34
CA ASN A 87 5.20 20.51 12.64
C ASN A 87 4.48 19.17 12.40
N ASP A 88 4.81 18.47 11.30
CA ASP A 88 4.21 17.17 10.99
C ASP A 88 4.66 16.14 12.04
N LYS A 89 5.94 16.11 12.41
CA LYS A 89 6.47 15.23 13.47
C LYS A 89 5.79 15.46 14.82
N ALA A 90 5.59 16.72 15.21
CA ALA A 90 4.89 17.08 16.44
C ALA A 90 3.44 16.58 16.42
N GLN A 91 2.73 16.76 15.30
CA GLN A 91 1.37 16.26 15.13
C GLN A 91 1.30 14.73 15.15
N MET A 92 2.20 14.05 14.44
CA MET A 92 2.25 12.59 14.44
C MET A 92 2.50 12.03 15.84
N THR A 93 3.37 12.68 16.63
CA THR A 93 3.59 12.30 18.03
C THR A 93 2.34 12.56 18.87
N GLN A 94 1.75 13.74 18.78
CA GLN A 94 0.56 14.13 19.54
C GLN A 94 -0.64 13.19 19.31
N TYR A 95 -0.82 12.73 18.07
CA TYR A 95 -1.95 11.89 17.68
C TYR A 95 -1.58 10.39 17.56
N GLU A 96 -0.40 10.00 18.05
CA GLU A 96 0.07 8.61 18.08
C GLU A 96 0.01 7.95 16.69
N ILE A 97 0.47 8.68 15.68
CA ILE A 97 0.47 8.25 14.27
C ILE A 97 1.82 7.58 13.99
N PRO A 98 1.87 6.27 13.73
CA PRO A 98 3.11 5.58 13.41
C PRO A 98 3.57 5.91 11.99
N GLU A 99 4.88 5.94 11.77
CA GLU A 99 5.44 6.04 10.42
C GLU A 99 5.19 4.75 9.62
N ILE A 100 4.79 4.91 8.36
CA ILE A 100 4.70 3.83 7.37
C ILE A 100 5.73 4.14 6.28
N ASP A 101 6.64 3.20 6.03
CA ASP A 101 7.75 3.37 5.09
C ASP A 101 7.50 2.71 3.74
N LEU A 102 6.71 1.65 3.74
CA LEU A 102 6.38 0.87 2.56
C LEU A 102 4.88 0.64 2.52
N VAL A 103 4.28 0.84 1.37
CA VAL A 103 2.89 0.48 1.07
C VAL A 103 2.92 -0.52 -0.07
N ILE A 104 2.40 -1.72 0.16
CA ILE A 104 2.19 -2.75 -0.88
C ILE A 104 0.68 -2.91 -1.03
N VAL A 105 0.17 -2.58 -2.21
CA VAL A 105 -1.26 -2.56 -2.49
C VAL A 105 -1.49 -2.91 -3.95
N ASP A 106 -2.54 -3.65 -4.23
CA ASP A 106 -3.07 -3.82 -5.59
C ASP A 106 -4.56 -3.46 -5.58
N LEU A 107 -5.11 -3.26 -6.78
CA LEU A 107 -6.52 -2.92 -6.97
C LEU A 107 -7.30 -4.16 -7.35
N TYR A 108 -8.61 -4.16 -7.06
CA TYR A 108 -9.50 -5.19 -7.60
C TYR A 108 -9.44 -5.21 -9.14
N PRO A 109 -9.55 -6.39 -9.76
CA PRO A 109 -9.43 -6.54 -11.21
C PRO A 109 -10.71 -6.05 -11.92
N PHE A 110 -10.90 -4.73 -11.97
CA PHE A 110 -12.09 -4.06 -12.53
C PHE A 110 -12.30 -4.44 -14.00
N GLU A 111 -11.28 -4.25 -14.84
CA GLU A 111 -11.36 -4.58 -16.27
C GLU A 111 -11.70 -6.05 -16.54
N LYS A 112 -11.15 -6.96 -15.73
CA LYS A 112 -11.46 -8.39 -15.81
C LYS A 112 -12.93 -8.66 -15.47
N THR A 113 -13.44 -8.01 -14.40
CA THR A 113 -14.85 -8.13 -13.98
C THR A 113 -15.80 -7.65 -15.08
N VAL A 114 -15.46 -6.55 -15.76
CA VAL A 114 -16.21 -6.06 -16.92
C VAL A 114 -16.17 -7.05 -18.09
N ALA A 115 -14.99 -7.60 -18.39
CA ALA A 115 -14.79 -8.56 -19.49
C ALA A 115 -15.52 -9.90 -19.26
N GLU A 116 -15.70 -10.30 -18.00
CA GLU A 116 -16.43 -11.52 -17.60
C GLU A 116 -17.97 -11.35 -17.70
N GLY A 117 -18.46 -10.14 -18.03
CA GLY A 117 -19.90 -9.89 -18.20
C GLY A 117 -20.67 -9.83 -16.89
N ALA A 118 -20.01 -9.43 -15.80
CA ALA A 118 -20.64 -9.22 -14.51
C ALA A 118 -21.76 -8.17 -14.58
N SER A 119 -22.71 -8.24 -13.65
CA SER A 119 -23.78 -7.25 -13.55
C SER A 119 -23.23 -5.86 -13.20
N GLU A 120 -24.00 -4.81 -13.53
CA GLU A 120 -23.64 -3.42 -13.20
C GLU A 120 -23.35 -3.25 -11.70
N ALA A 121 -24.17 -3.84 -10.84
CA ALA A 121 -23.97 -3.81 -9.39
C ALA A 121 -22.64 -4.45 -8.97
N GLU A 122 -22.28 -5.60 -9.56
CA GLU A 122 -21.00 -6.26 -9.28
C GLU A 122 -19.82 -5.43 -9.76
N ILE A 123 -19.92 -4.79 -10.93
CA ILE A 123 -18.87 -3.91 -11.47
C ILE A 123 -18.68 -2.70 -10.55
N ILE A 124 -19.77 -2.06 -10.10
CA ILE A 124 -19.71 -0.91 -9.17
C ILE A 124 -19.06 -1.31 -7.84
N GLU A 125 -19.34 -2.50 -7.29
CA GLU A 125 -18.70 -2.98 -6.06
C GLU A 125 -17.19 -3.25 -6.23
N LYS A 126 -16.68 -3.39 -7.46
CA LYS A 126 -15.25 -3.55 -7.74
C LYS A 126 -14.48 -2.23 -7.91
N ILE A 127 -15.15 -1.09 -7.82
CA ILE A 127 -14.48 0.22 -7.81
C ILE A 127 -13.82 0.42 -6.44
N ASP A 128 -12.50 0.39 -6.42
CA ASP A 128 -11.70 0.47 -5.21
C ASP A 128 -11.39 1.92 -4.83
N ILE A 129 -11.91 2.35 -3.68
CA ILE A 129 -11.64 3.68 -3.11
C ILE A 129 -10.43 3.64 -2.17
N GLY A 130 -10.26 2.56 -1.43
CA GLY A 130 -9.20 2.44 -0.42
C GLY A 130 -7.83 2.23 -1.07
N GLY A 131 -7.75 1.26 -1.97
CA GLY A 131 -6.53 0.90 -2.69
C GLY A 131 -5.98 2.07 -3.51
N ILE A 132 -6.83 2.74 -4.30
CA ILE A 132 -6.42 3.89 -5.12
C ILE A 132 -5.92 5.05 -4.24
N SER A 133 -6.55 5.27 -3.09
CA SER A 133 -6.14 6.31 -2.14
C SER A 133 -4.75 6.00 -1.54
N LEU A 134 -4.50 4.75 -1.16
CA LEU A 134 -3.19 4.29 -0.65
C LEU A 134 -2.09 4.44 -1.71
N ILE A 135 -2.35 4.04 -2.96
CA ILE A 135 -1.43 4.20 -4.10
C ILE A 135 -1.00 5.66 -4.24
N ARG A 136 -1.98 6.56 -4.31
CA ARG A 136 -1.72 7.99 -4.50
C ARG A 136 -1.02 8.62 -3.30
N ALA A 137 -1.36 8.20 -2.07
CA ALA A 137 -0.72 8.70 -0.86
C ALA A 137 0.76 8.31 -0.79
N GLY A 138 1.07 7.03 -1.03
CA GLY A 138 2.45 6.54 -1.05
C GLY A 138 3.27 7.22 -2.16
N ALA A 139 2.71 7.34 -3.36
CA ALA A 139 3.35 8.00 -4.49
C ALA A 139 3.61 9.50 -4.25
N LYS A 140 2.66 10.21 -3.62
CA LYS A 140 2.81 11.62 -3.26
C LYS A 140 3.97 11.83 -2.30
N ASN A 141 4.14 10.95 -1.30
CA ASN A 141 5.19 11.07 -0.29
C ASN A 141 6.45 10.24 -0.60
N PHE A 142 6.79 10.05 -1.87
CA PHE A 142 7.96 9.26 -2.30
C PHE A 142 9.31 9.74 -1.73
N ASN A 143 9.38 10.96 -1.19
CA ASN A 143 10.57 11.41 -0.46
C ASN A 143 10.90 10.50 0.71
N ASP A 144 9.87 9.88 1.30
CA ASP A 144 9.93 9.13 2.54
C ASP A 144 9.38 7.70 2.41
N VAL A 145 8.44 7.47 1.48
CA VAL A 145 7.69 6.21 1.35
C VAL A 145 7.97 5.49 0.02
N VAL A 146 8.05 4.16 0.07
CA VAL A 146 8.05 3.28 -1.10
C VAL A 146 6.60 2.82 -1.36
N ILE A 147 6.14 2.88 -2.60
CA ILE A 147 4.81 2.39 -3.00
C ILE A 147 4.96 1.28 -4.04
N VAL A 148 4.45 0.09 -3.73
CA VAL A 148 4.33 -1.01 -4.69
C VAL A 148 2.84 -1.10 -5.07
N PRO A 149 2.45 -0.64 -6.28
CA PRO A 149 1.06 -0.52 -6.70
C PRO A 149 0.51 -1.76 -7.41
N SER A 150 1.37 -2.75 -7.70
CA SER A 150 0.98 -3.98 -8.37
C SER A 150 2.01 -5.10 -8.15
N GLN A 151 1.66 -6.33 -8.52
CA GLN A 151 2.57 -7.48 -8.49
C GLN A 151 3.82 -7.30 -9.37
N ALA A 152 3.74 -6.49 -10.43
CA ALA A 152 4.86 -6.26 -11.34
C ALA A 152 6.06 -5.58 -10.63
N GLU A 153 5.80 -4.95 -9.49
CA GLU A 153 6.79 -4.25 -8.68
C GLU A 153 7.31 -5.09 -7.49
N TYR A 154 6.87 -6.35 -7.32
CA TYR A 154 7.40 -7.23 -6.26
C TYR A 154 8.86 -7.59 -6.50
N GLU A 155 9.20 -8.08 -7.68
CA GLU A 155 10.57 -8.48 -8.03
C GLU A 155 11.55 -7.29 -7.96
N PRO A 156 11.25 -6.11 -8.53
CA PRO A 156 12.10 -4.93 -8.36
C PRO A 156 12.36 -4.54 -6.91
N LEU A 157 11.37 -4.68 -6.01
CA LEU A 157 11.59 -4.39 -4.59
C LEU A 157 12.39 -5.50 -3.91
N LEU A 158 12.14 -6.76 -4.24
CA LEU A 158 12.90 -7.91 -3.73
C LEU A 158 14.39 -7.77 -4.09
N ASP A 159 14.71 -7.40 -5.33
CA ASP A 159 16.07 -7.14 -5.78
C ASP A 159 16.75 -6.05 -4.93
N ILE A 160 16.04 -4.97 -4.63
CA ILE A 160 16.58 -3.90 -3.78
C ILE A 160 16.85 -4.43 -2.37
N VAL A 161 15.89 -5.13 -1.78
CA VAL A 161 16.01 -5.65 -0.40
C VAL A 161 17.14 -6.65 -0.29
N THR A 162 17.31 -7.54 -1.27
CA THR A 162 18.35 -8.58 -1.27
C THR A 162 19.75 -8.04 -1.57
N THR A 163 19.88 -6.98 -2.37
CA THR A 163 21.18 -6.43 -2.77
C THR A 163 21.74 -5.39 -1.79
N GLN A 164 20.89 -4.59 -1.15
CA GLN A 164 21.32 -3.48 -0.30
C GLN A 164 20.53 -3.36 1.02
N GLY A 165 19.82 -4.42 1.42
CA GLY A 165 18.97 -4.45 2.60
C GLY A 165 17.68 -3.64 2.43
N ALA A 166 16.89 -3.52 3.49
CA ALA A 166 15.63 -2.78 3.46
C ALA A 166 15.83 -1.24 3.44
N THR A 167 16.70 -0.74 2.56
CA THR A 167 17.02 0.68 2.40
C THR A 167 16.86 1.08 0.94
N THR A 168 16.20 2.21 0.68
CA THR A 168 15.95 2.72 -0.68
C THR A 168 16.60 4.07 -0.90
N THR A 169 17.03 4.33 -2.13
CA THR A 169 17.44 5.66 -2.59
C THR A 169 16.23 6.50 -2.99
N LEU A 170 16.40 7.82 -3.05
CA LEU A 170 15.36 8.72 -3.55
C LEU A 170 14.96 8.40 -5.01
N GLU A 171 15.90 7.96 -5.83
CA GLU A 171 15.65 7.59 -7.23
C GLU A 171 14.79 6.33 -7.34
N GLN A 172 15.09 5.29 -6.55
CA GLN A 172 14.27 4.08 -6.45
C GLN A 172 12.83 4.43 -6.03
N ARG A 173 12.67 5.25 -4.97
CA ARG A 173 11.33 5.68 -4.53
C ARG A 173 10.58 6.48 -5.60
N ARG A 174 11.28 7.35 -6.34
CA ARG A 174 10.69 8.09 -7.46
C ARG A 174 10.25 7.15 -8.60
N TRP A 175 11.02 6.10 -8.88
CA TRP A 175 10.65 5.10 -9.86
C TRP A 175 9.34 4.41 -9.47
N PHE A 176 9.24 3.91 -8.24
CA PHE A 176 8.00 3.32 -7.70
C PHE A 176 6.81 4.29 -7.73
N ALA A 177 7.01 5.56 -7.38
CA ALA A 177 5.96 6.58 -7.45
C ALA A 177 5.47 6.84 -8.89
N THR A 178 6.38 6.79 -9.87
CA THR A 178 6.03 6.89 -11.30
C THR A 178 5.12 5.72 -11.72
N ARG A 179 5.48 4.50 -11.31
CA ARG A 179 4.67 3.30 -11.56
C ARG A 179 3.29 3.42 -10.91
N ALA A 180 3.24 3.87 -9.66
CA ALA A 180 2.00 4.05 -8.91
C ALA A 180 1.03 5.04 -9.58
N PHE A 181 1.51 6.19 -10.07
CA PHE A 181 0.65 7.12 -10.79
C PHE A 181 0.20 6.58 -12.16
N ALA A 182 1.05 5.80 -12.85
CA ALA A 182 0.64 5.10 -14.06
C ALA A 182 -0.50 4.09 -13.78
N THR A 183 -0.37 3.29 -12.72
CA THR A 183 -1.42 2.36 -12.28
C THR A 183 -2.73 3.09 -11.95
N SER A 184 -2.67 4.20 -11.19
CA SER A 184 -3.89 4.95 -10.86
C SER A 184 -4.53 5.60 -12.08
N SER A 185 -3.72 6.12 -13.00
CA SER A 185 -4.23 6.77 -14.23
C SER A 185 -4.92 5.76 -15.15
N HIS A 186 -4.34 4.56 -15.30
CA HIS A 186 -4.93 3.48 -16.08
C HIS A 186 -6.25 2.99 -15.47
N TYR A 187 -6.28 2.83 -14.14
CA TYR A 187 -7.47 2.38 -13.43
C TYR A 187 -8.65 3.35 -13.58
N ASP A 188 -8.40 4.66 -13.40
CA ASP A 188 -9.44 5.68 -13.55
C ASP A 188 -9.93 5.80 -15.00
N ASP A 189 -9.04 5.63 -16.00
CA ASP A 189 -9.43 5.61 -17.41
C ASP A 189 -10.34 4.41 -17.72
N ALA A 190 -10.03 3.21 -17.21
CA ALA A 190 -10.89 2.03 -17.38
C ALA A 190 -12.30 2.24 -16.80
N ILE A 191 -12.41 2.86 -15.62
CA ILE A 191 -13.70 3.20 -15.00
C ILE A 191 -14.44 4.23 -15.85
N HIS A 192 -13.77 5.30 -16.28
CA HIS A 192 -14.35 6.32 -17.14
C HIS A 192 -14.90 5.72 -18.43
N GLN A 193 -14.12 4.87 -19.11
CA GLN A 193 -14.55 4.20 -20.34
C GLN A 193 -15.76 3.31 -20.13
N TRP A 194 -15.90 2.67 -18.96
CA TRP A 194 -17.08 1.86 -18.64
C TRP A 194 -18.34 2.73 -18.48
N PHE A 195 -18.26 3.85 -17.76
CA PHE A 195 -19.39 4.77 -17.58
C PHE A 195 -19.75 5.57 -18.85
N ASN A 196 -18.79 5.75 -19.77
CA ASN A 196 -18.98 6.51 -21.01
C ASN A 196 -19.53 5.66 -22.17
N LYS A 197 -19.83 4.38 -21.93
CA LYS A 197 -20.53 3.51 -22.89
C LYS A 197 -22.04 3.65 -22.74
#